data_AF-A0A199V6U4-F1
#
_entry.id   AF-A0A199V6U4-F1
#
_cell.length_a   1.000
_cell.length_b   1.000
_cell.length_c   1.000
_cell.angle_alpha   90.00
_cell.angle_beta   90.00
_cell.angle_gamma   90.00
#
_symmetry.space_group_name_H-M   'P 1'
#
loop_
_entity.id
_entity.type
_entity.pdbx_description
1 polymer ?
#
loop_
_entity_poly.entity_id
_entity_poly.type
_entity_poly.pdbx_seq_one_letter_code
_entity_poly.pdbx_strand_id
1 'polypeptide(L)'
;MGSFTAATSNLLLLAVVIFSLVHLSTGSSRKLSALVEPQPNLLTYHNGQVLRGDIPVSILWYGQFTPTQKSIISDFLLSLTSTTQSSPNPSVSQWWNTIEQLYLSKAGKSGGPTTAHVVLASQVSDEGCSLGKSLTMGQISELAAKAQPKKGGVGLVFTAQDVAVEGFCMSRCGLHGSDPRTGSAYVWVGNSATQCPGQCAWPFTSHLRPTDPPLTAPNGDVASTAW
;
A
#
# COMPACT_ATOMS: atom_id res chain seq x y z
N MET A 1 2.10 66.59 26.90
CA MET A 1 1.33 65.42 27.38
C MET A 1 0.88 64.45 26.26
N GLY A 2 1.28 64.63 24.99
CA GLY A 2 0.84 63.76 23.87
C GLY A 2 1.80 62.64 23.44
N SER A 3 3.02 62.56 23.99
CA SER A 3 4.05 61.62 23.49
C SER A 3 4.08 60.27 24.21
N PHE A 4 3.50 60.17 25.42
CA PHE A 4 3.48 58.92 26.19
C PHE A 4 2.42 57.92 25.72
N THR A 5 1.33 58.38 25.10
CA THR A 5 0.22 57.54 24.63
C THR A 5 0.52 56.85 23.29
N ALA A 6 1.35 57.47 22.44
CA ALA A 6 1.75 56.86 21.16
C ALA A 6 2.76 55.72 21.34
N ALA A 7 3.68 55.85 22.30
CA ALA A 7 4.69 54.84 22.58
C ALA A 7 4.08 53.55 23.15
N THR A 8 3.05 53.65 24.01
CA THR A 8 2.34 52.49 24.56
C THR A 8 1.50 51.78 23.51
N SER A 9 0.88 52.53 22.58
CA SER A 9 0.11 51.97 21.46
C SER A 9 0.98 51.16 20.49
N ASN A 10 2.18 51.67 20.16
CA ASN A 10 3.13 50.96 19.29
C ASN A 10 3.69 49.68 19.95
N LEU A 11 3.90 49.70 21.27
CA LEU A 11 4.37 48.53 22.02
C LEU A 11 3.30 47.42 22.07
N LEU A 12 2.03 47.81 22.22
CA LEU A 12 0.88 46.90 22.18
C LEU A 12 0.71 46.26 20.79
N LEU A 13 0.85 47.04 19.71
CA LEU A 13 0.78 46.53 18.34
C LEU A 13 1.90 45.54 18.04
N LEU A 14 3.13 45.83 18.48
CA LEU A 14 4.27 44.92 18.31
C LEU A 14 4.06 43.62 19.09
N ALA A 15 3.54 43.70 20.31
CA ALA A 15 3.20 42.53 21.12
C ALA A 15 2.14 41.64 20.46
N VAL A 16 1.10 42.24 19.86
CA VAL A 16 0.03 41.50 19.13
C VAL A 16 0.58 40.82 17.88
N VAL A 17 1.46 41.48 17.12
CA VAL A 17 2.09 40.89 15.94
C VAL A 17 3.00 39.72 16.32
N ILE A 18 3.80 39.85 17.39
CA ILE A 18 4.65 38.76 17.89
C ILE A 18 3.80 37.59 18.38
N PHE A 19 2.71 37.84 19.12
CA PHE A 19 1.80 36.78 19.57
C PHE A 19 1.14 36.04 18.39
N SER A 20 0.80 36.77 17.32
CA SER A 20 0.19 36.21 16.12
C SER A 20 1.17 35.31 15.33
N LEU A 21 2.45 35.69 15.29
CA LEU A 21 3.51 34.90 14.63
C LEU A 21 3.86 33.63 15.42
N VAL A 22 3.79 33.67 16.76
CA VAL A 22 4.00 32.49 17.61
C VAL A 22 2.87 31.46 17.41
N HIS A 23 1.63 31.90 17.19
CA HIS A 23 0.49 31.02 16.86
C HIS A 23 0.59 30.33 15.50
N LEU A 24 1.30 30.92 14.53
CA LEU A 24 1.59 30.26 13.25
C LEU A 24 2.70 29.21 13.36
N SER A 25 3.55 29.34 14.38
CA SER A 25 4.75 28.52 14.59
C SER A 25 4.51 27.31 15.49
N THR A 26 3.41 27.29 16.26
CA THR A 26 2.88 26.08 16.90
C THR A 26 2.12 25.24 15.87
N GLY A 27 2.86 24.89 14.81
CA GLY A 27 2.39 24.08 13.70
C GLY A 27 1.80 22.77 14.19
N SER A 28 0.57 22.53 13.73
CA SER A 28 -0.02 21.22 13.48
C SER A 28 0.65 20.09 14.27
N SER A 29 0.23 19.93 15.53
CA SER A 29 0.51 18.69 16.25
C SER A 29 -0.05 17.57 15.38
N ARG A 30 0.84 16.79 14.75
CA ARG A 30 0.44 15.59 14.00
C ARG A 30 -0.31 14.74 15.02
N LYS A 31 -1.64 14.77 14.98
CA LYS A 31 -2.45 13.81 15.71
C LYS A 31 -1.96 12.46 15.20
N LEU A 32 -1.26 11.71 16.05
CA LEU A 32 -1.06 10.29 15.80
C LEU A 32 -2.47 9.73 15.65
N SER A 33 -2.80 9.35 14.41
CA SER A 33 -3.99 8.58 14.11
C SER A 33 -4.02 7.42 15.08
N ALA A 34 -5.14 7.28 15.80
CA ALA A 34 -5.30 6.27 16.82
C ALA A 34 -4.85 4.91 16.27
N LEU A 35 -3.94 4.26 16.98
CA LEU A 35 -3.76 2.82 16.85
C LEU A 35 -5.13 2.22 17.11
N VAL A 36 -5.78 1.69 16.08
CA VAL A 36 -6.98 0.87 16.23
C VAL A 36 -6.66 -0.13 17.34
N GLU A 37 -7.42 -0.08 18.43
CA GLU A 37 -7.21 -0.99 19.55
C GLU A 37 -7.34 -2.41 18.99
N PRO A 38 -6.31 -3.28 19.12
CA PRO A 38 -6.35 -4.58 18.51
C PRO A 38 -7.51 -5.37 19.11
N GLN A 39 -8.61 -5.50 18.36
CA GLN A 39 -9.61 -6.49 18.73
C GLN A 39 -8.92 -7.85 18.77
N PRO A 40 -9.25 -8.73 19.74
CA PRO A 40 -8.72 -10.09 19.80
C PRO A 40 -9.34 -10.92 18.67
N ASN A 41 -9.01 -10.57 17.43
CA ASN A 41 -9.37 -11.29 16.24
C ASN A 41 -8.38 -12.45 16.13
N LEU A 42 -8.74 -13.56 16.78
CA LEU A 42 -8.03 -14.81 16.64
C LEU A 42 -8.13 -15.24 15.17
N LEU A 43 -7.12 -14.90 14.36
CA LEU A 43 -7.01 -15.30 12.97
C LEU A 43 -7.29 -16.81 12.87
N THR A 44 -8.40 -17.14 12.21
CA THR A 44 -8.88 -18.51 12.06
C THR A 44 -8.41 -19.05 10.72
N TYR A 45 -7.62 -20.12 10.76
CA TYR A 45 -7.18 -20.81 9.57
C TYR A 45 -8.24 -21.82 9.13
N HIS A 46 -8.65 -21.75 7.87
CA HIS A 46 -9.74 -22.55 7.30
C HIS A 46 -9.23 -23.75 6.47
N ASN A 47 -8.05 -24.29 6.78
CA ASN A 47 -7.46 -25.47 6.12
C ASN A 47 -7.18 -25.32 4.61
N GLY A 48 -7.16 -24.08 4.09
CA GLY A 48 -6.77 -23.79 2.70
C GLY A 48 -5.25 -23.85 2.49
N GLN A 49 -4.79 -24.09 1.27
CA GLN A 49 -3.35 -24.05 0.99
C GLN A 49 -2.77 -22.65 1.24
N VAL A 50 -1.54 -22.61 1.77
CA VAL A 50 -0.81 -21.36 2.01
C VAL A 50 0.60 -21.49 1.42
N LEU A 51 1.11 -20.38 0.88
CA LEU A 51 2.49 -20.30 0.41
C LEU A 51 3.45 -20.27 1.61
N ARG A 52 4.57 -20.99 1.52
CA ARG A 52 5.59 -21.11 2.57
C ARG A 52 6.97 -21.27 1.97
N GLY A 53 8.00 -21.05 2.79
CA GLY A 53 9.39 -21.01 2.37
C GLY A 53 9.68 -19.76 1.55
N ASP A 54 10.68 -19.84 0.67
CA ASP A 54 10.98 -18.77 -0.28
C ASP A 54 9.92 -18.70 -1.37
N ILE A 55 9.23 -17.56 -1.43
CA ILE A 55 8.17 -17.27 -2.39
C ILE A 55 8.74 -16.30 -3.42
N PRO A 56 9.15 -16.79 -4.61
CA PRO A 56 9.66 -15.91 -5.66
C PRO A 56 8.53 -15.09 -6.27
N VAL A 57 8.67 -13.77 -6.18
CA VAL A 57 7.73 -12.79 -6.73
C VAL A 57 8.35 -12.12 -7.95
N SER A 58 7.66 -12.15 -9.09
CA SER A 58 8.08 -11.48 -10.33
C SER A 58 7.09 -10.40 -10.70
N ILE A 59 7.56 -9.19 -10.97
CA ILE A 59 6.71 -8.02 -11.17
C ILE A 59 6.70 -7.60 -12.64
N LEU A 60 5.52 -7.31 -13.18
CA LEU A 60 5.33 -6.58 -14.43
C LEU A 60 4.69 -5.22 -14.17
N TRP A 61 5.40 -4.16 -14.55
CA TRP A 61 4.94 -2.77 -14.55
C TRP A 61 4.35 -2.44 -15.92
N TYR A 62 3.03 -2.32 -16.03
CA TYR A 62 2.34 -2.04 -17.29
C TYR A 62 1.94 -0.57 -17.39
N GLY A 63 2.59 0.17 -18.27
CA GLY A 63 2.50 1.63 -18.36
C GLY A 63 3.59 2.35 -17.58
N GLN A 64 3.43 3.66 -17.39
CA GLN A 64 4.44 4.51 -16.78
C GLN A 64 4.34 4.53 -15.25
N PHE A 65 5.43 4.16 -14.60
CA PHE A 65 5.60 4.22 -13.15
C PHE A 65 6.86 5.00 -12.81
N THR A 66 6.77 5.90 -11.85
CA THR A 66 7.96 6.63 -11.36
C THR A 66 8.87 5.68 -10.57
N PRO A 67 10.18 5.96 -10.48
CA PRO A 67 11.08 5.20 -9.61
C PRO A 67 10.59 5.16 -8.15
N THR A 68 10.02 6.26 -7.67
CA THR A 68 9.42 6.35 -6.32
C THR A 68 8.26 5.36 -6.14
N GLN A 69 7.34 5.29 -7.10
CA GLN A 69 6.23 4.33 -7.04
C GLN A 69 6.73 2.87 -7.02
N LYS A 70 7.70 2.54 -7.89
CA LYS A 70 8.30 1.20 -7.94
C LYS A 70 9.00 0.85 -6.61
N SER A 71 9.70 1.81 -6.01
CA SER A 71 10.38 1.62 -4.71
C SER A 71 9.37 1.35 -3.60
N ILE A 72 8.34 2.21 -3.47
CA ILE A 72 7.30 2.07 -2.44
C ILE A 72 6.66 0.67 -2.49
N ILE A 73 6.31 0.21 -3.69
CA ILE A 73 5.66 -1.10 -3.87
C ILE A 73 6.66 -2.24 -3.58
N SER A 74 7.91 -2.12 -4.03
CA SER A 74 8.94 -3.13 -3.75
C SER A 74 9.24 -3.22 -2.24
N ASP A 75 9.34 -2.09 -1.56
CA ASP A 75 9.56 -2.00 -0.11
C ASP A 75 8.38 -2.61 0.66
N PHE A 76 7.15 -2.36 0.22
CA PHE A 76 5.96 -3.02 0.79
C PHE A 76 6.02 -4.53 0.62
N LEU A 77 6.33 -5.04 -0.59
CA LEU A 77 6.43 -6.48 -0.83
C LEU A 77 7.52 -7.15 0.02
N LEU A 78 8.65 -6.48 0.21
CA LEU A 78 9.72 -6.97 1.06
C LEU A 78 9.34 -6.91 2.56
N SER A 79 8.47 -5.98 2.95
CA SER A 79 7.95 -5.91 4.33
C SER A 79 7.04 -7.07 4.73
N LEU A 80 6.52 -7.85 3.74
CA LEU A 80 5.72 -9.05 3.97
C LEU A 80 6.54 -10.17 4.64
N THR A 81 7.86 -10.13 4.49
CA THR A 81 8.78 -11.04 5.15
C THR A 81 8.99 -10.60 6.59
N SER A 82 8.66 -11.47 7.54
CA SER A 82 9.02 -11.22 8.94
C SER A 82 10.52 -11.30 9.14
N THR A 83 11.11 -10.29 9.76
CA THR A 83 12.51 -10.30 10.16
C THR A 83 12.61 -10.43 11.68
N THR A 84 13.63 -11.15 12.15
CA THR A 84 13.92 -11.30 13.59
C THR A 84 14.58 -10.05 14.19
N GLN A 85 14.85 -9.02 13.39
CA GLN A 85 15.50 -7.79 13.83
C GLN A 85 14.50 -6.82 14.46
N SER A 86 14.95 -6.12 15.50
CA SER A 86 14.19 -5.09 16.21
C SER A 86 13.85 -3.93 15.26
N SER A 87 12.67 -4.01 14.64
CA SER A 87 12.09 -2.88 13.92
C SER A 87 11.51 -1.88 14.92
N PRO A 88 11.48 -0.58 14.60
CA PRO A 88 10.75 0.39 15.42
C PRO A 88 9.29 -0.04 15.56
N ASN A 89 8.74 0.04 16.77
CA ASN A 89 7.35 -0.31 17.01
C ASN A 89 6.47 0.95 16.92
N PRO A 90 5.37 0.93 16.15
CA PRO A 90 4.87 -0.17 15.31
C PRO A 90 5.52 -0.24 13.92
N SER A 91 5.60 -1.43 13.32
CA SER A 91 6.05 -1.63 11.92
C SER A 91 5.21 -2.68 11.16
N VAL A 92 5.18 -2.59 9.83
CA VAL A 92 4.43 -3.51 8.94
C VAL A 92 4.93 -4.95 9.06
N SER A 93 6.25 -5.15 9.11
CA SER A 93 6.88 -6.47 9.28
C SER A 93 6.48 -7.13 10.60
N GLN A 94 6.31 -6.36 11.69
CA GLN A 94 5.83 -6.88 12.97
C GLN A 94 4.36 -7.31 12.92
N TRP A 95 3.53 -6.58 12.16
CA TRP A 95 2.16 -7.01 11.92
C TRP A 95 2.13 -8.34 11.14
N TRP A 96 2.97 -8.51 10.12
CA TRP A 96 3.11 -9.79 9.40
C TRP A 96 3.63 -10.93 10.27
N ASN A 97 4.54 -10.66 11.22
CA ASN A 97 4.95 -11.65 12.23
C ASN A 97 3.73 -12.18 13.02
N THR A 98 2.75 -11.32 13.31
CA THR A 98 1.52 -11.75 14.00
C THR A 98 0.72 -12.75 13.14
N ILE A 99 0.66 -12.53 11.82
CA ILE A 99 0.04 -13.49 10.88
C ILE A 99 0.79 -14.82 10.85
N GLU A 100 2.12 -14.77 10.81
CA GLU A 100 2.96 -15.97 10.84
C GLU A 100 2.72 -16.80 12.10
N GLN A 101 2.74 -16.17 13.27
CA GLN A 101 2.55 -16.84 14.56
C GLN A 101 1.12 -17.35 14.77
N LEU A 102 0.10 -16.60 14.35
CA LEU A 102 -1.30 -16.93 14.69
C LEU A 102 -2.03 -17.71 13.59
N TYR A 103 -1.63 -17.57 12.32
CA TYR A 103 -2.31 -18.17 11.18
C TYR A 103 -1.46 -19.26 10.50
N LEU A 104 -0.23 -18.93 10.08
CA LEU A 104 0.60 -19.88 9.31
C LEU A 104 1.08 -21.07 10.16
N SER A 105 1.34 -20.87 11.45
CA SER A 105 1.67 -21.94 12.40
C SER A 105 0.60 -23.05 12.45
N LYS A 106 -0.69 -22.68 12.38
CA LYS A 106 -1.82 -23.63 12.37
C LYS A 106 -1.91 -24.42 11.07
N ALA A 107 -1.46 -23.82 9.98
CA ALA A 107 -1.37 -24.46 8.67
C ALA A 107 -0.18 -25.44 8.60
N GLY A 108 0.86 -25.22 9.42
CA GLY A 108 2.17 -25.89 9.40
C GLY A 108 2.23 -27.34 9.88
N LYS A 109 1.12 -28.02 10.18
CA LYS A 109 1.10 -29.41 10.70
C LYS A 109 1.68 -30.49 9.75
N SER A 110 2.31 -30.11 8.63
CA SER A 110 2.67 -30.99 7.50
C SER A 110 4.18 -31.13 7.24
N GLY A 111 5.05 -30.71 8.17
CA GLY A 111 6.50 -31.01 8.09
C GLY A 111 7.33 -30.20 7.09
N GLY A 112 6.85 -29.03 6.67
CA GLY A 112 7.58 -28.07 5.82
C GLY A 112 7.97 -26.77 6.55
N PRO A 113 8.62 -25.81 5.86
CA PRO A 113 8.94 -24.50 6.44
C PRO A 113 7.68 -23.86 7.03
N THR A 114 7.76 -23.34 8.25
CA THR A 114 6.64 -22.67 8.93
C THR A 114 6.51 -21.19 8.55
N THR A 115 7.55 -20.65 7.93
CA THR A 115 7.69 -19.23 7.61
C THR A 115 7.41 -18.97 6.14
N ALA A 116 7.02 -17.73 5.83
CA ALA A 116 6.85 -17.25 4.46
C ALA A 116 7.86 -16.12 4.21
N HIS A 117 8.74 -16.32 3.24
CA HIS A 117 9.80 -15.37 2.91
C HIS A 117 9.63 -14.90 1.47
N VAL A 118 9.22 -13.65 1.27
CA VAL A 118 9.04 -13.05 -0.05
C VAL A 118 10.40 -12.69 -0.64
N VAL A 119 10.67 -13.19 -1.84
CA VAL A 119 11.91 -12.92 -2.59
C VAL A 119 11.54 -12.24 -3.91
N LEU A 120 11.97 -11.00 -4.11
CA LEU A 120 11.83 -10.35 -5.41
C LEU A 120 12.77 -11.02 -6.42
N ALA A 121 12.19 -11.76 -7.37
CA ALA A 121 12.92 -12.58 -8.33
C ALA A 121 13.24 -11.84 -9.63
N SER A 122 12.29 -11.06 -10.15
CA SER A 122 12.50 -10.25 -11.35
C SER A 122 11.51 -9.09 -11.41
N GLN A 123 11.85 -8.06 -12.18
CA GLN A 123 10.96 -6.96 -12.51
C GLN A 123 11.11 -6.62 -13.99
N VAL A 124 9.98 -6.48 -14.68
CA VAL A 124 9.94 -6.08 -16.09
C VAL A 124 9.00 -4.89 -16.27
N SER A 125 9.32 -4.00 -17.20
CA SER A 125 8.49 -2.83 -17.51
C SER A 125 8.02 -2.87 -18.95
N ASP A 126 6.74 -2.58 -19.14
CA ASP A 126 6.06 -2.45 -20.42
C ASP A 126 5.46 -1.03 -20.50
N GLU A 127 6.34 -0.04 -20.58
CA GLU A 127 5.96 1.38 -20.51
C GLU A 127 5.15 1.80 -21.74
N GLY A 128 5.39 1.16 -22.87
CA GLY A 128 4.67 1.38 -24.13
C GLY A 128 3.24 0.82 -24.13
N CYS A 129 2.82 0.10 -23.08
CA CYS A 129 1.53 -0.57 -23.02
C CYS A 129 1.30 -1.46 -24.25
N SER A 130 2.10 -2.52 -24.41
CA SER A 130 2.11 -3.33 -25.64
C SER A 130 0.77 -3.95 -26.08
N LEU A 131 -0.20 -4.08 -25.18
CA LEU A 131 -1.58 -4.55 -25.45
C LEU A 131 -2.61 -3.41 -25.51
N GLY A 132 -2.16 -2.15 -25.53
CA GLY A 132 -2.99 -0.95 -25.42
C GLY A 132 -3.33 -0.55 -23.98
N LYS A 133 -4.04 0.56 -23.81
CA LYS A 133 -4.45 1.11 -22.50
C LYS A 133 -5.85 0.69 -22.05
N SER A 134 -6.46 -0.26 -22.74
CA SER A 134 -7.76 -0.83 -22.38
C SER A 134 -7.62 -2.34 -22.39
N LEU A 135 -7.63 -2.94 -21.19
CA LEU A 135 -7.35 -4.35 -21.00
C LEU A 135 -8.59 -5.13 -20.58
N THR A 136 -8.76 -6.30 -21.15
CA THR A 136 -9.69 -7.34 -20.71
C THR A 136 -9.10 -8.16 -19.57
N MET A 137 -9.93 -8.90 -18.84
CA MET A 137 -9.43 -9.85 -17.81
C MET A 137 -8.50 -10.93 -18.38
N GLY A 138 -8.74 -11.39 -19.61
CA GLY A 138 -7.86 -12.37 -20.27
C GLY A 138 -6.44 -11.83 -20.53
N GLN A 139 -6.34 -10.55 -20.91
CA GLN A 139 -5.05 -9.90 -21.13
C GLN A 139 -4.28 -9.69 -19.81
N ILE A 140 -4.95 -9.58 -18.66
CA ILE A 140 -4.27 -9.57 -17.37
C ILE A 140 -3.54 -10.90 -17.10
N SER A 141 -4.16 -12.03 -17.44
CA SER A 141 -3.50 -13.35 -17.34
C SER A 141 -2.31 -13.47 -18.29
N GLU A 142 -2.41 -12.90 -19.49
CA GLU A 142 -1.29 -12.83 -20.45
C GLU A 142 -0.12 -11.99 -19.91
N LEU A 143 -0.41 -10.81 -19.34
CA LEU A 143 0.59 -9.96 -18.69
C LEU A 143 1.23 -10.65 -17.48
N ALA A 144 0.46 -11.40 -16.69
CA ALA A 144 1.00 -12.18 -15.59
C ALA A 144 1.98 -13.25 -16.06
N ALA A 145 1.70 -13.91 -17.19
CA ALA A 145 2.65 -14.85 -17.80
C ALA A 145 3.92 -14.14 -18.32
N LYS A 146 3.78 -12.92 -18.85
CA LYS A 146 4.91 -12.07 -19.30
C LYS A 146 5.82 -11.61 -18.15
N ALA A 147 5.34 -11.60 -16.91
CA ALA A 147 6.17 -11.43 -15.72
C ALA A 147 7.13 -12.62 -15.47
N GLN A 148 6.95 -13.74 -16.19
CA GLN A 148 7.76 -14.95 -16.09
C GLN A 148 7.97 -15.44 -14.64
N PRO A 149 6.90 -15.67 -13.87
CA PRO A 149 7.04 -16.17 -12.51
C PRO A 149 7.73 -17.54 -12.50
N LYS A 150 8.61 -17.75 -11.52
CA LYS A 150 9.20 -19.08 -11.28
C LYS A 150 8.10 -20.10 -10.94
N LYS A 151 8.37 -21.39 -11.16
CA LYS A 151 7.48 -22.48 -10.74
C LYS A 151 7.22 -22.39 -9.23
N GLY A 152 5.95 -22.43 -8.81
CA GLY A 152 5.55 -22.23 -7.41
C GLY A 152 5.64 -20.78 -6.91
N GLY A 153 5.97 -19.83 -7.78
CA GLY A 153 6.06 -18.40 -7.49
C GLY A 153 4.77 -17.63 -7.81
N VAL A 154 4.86 -16.31 -7.63
CA VAL A 154 3.77 -15.36 -7.86
C VAL A 154 4.17 -14.33 -8.91
N GLY A 155 3.35 -14.15 -9.94
CA GLY A 155 3.45 -13.03 -10.89
C GLY A 155 2.58 -11.87 -10.43
N LEU A 156 3.15 -10.68 -10.28
CA LEU A 156 2.41 -9.46 -9.95
C LEU A 156 2.32 -8.57 -11.18
N VAL A 157 1.11 -8.12 -11.51
CA VAL A 157 0.87 -7.15 -12.58
C VAL A 157 0.35 -5.87 -11.97
N PHE A 158 1.05 -4.78 -12.24
CA PHE A 158 0.65 -3.45 -11.80
C PHE A 158 0.36 -2.58 -13.03
N THR A 159 -0.85 -2.05 -13.13
CA THR A 159 -1.25 -1.18 -14.24
C THR A 159 -1.20 0.28 -13.83
N ALA A 160 -0.62 1.14 -14.68
CA ALA A 160 -0.52 2.57 -14.44
C ALA A 160 -1.90 3.26 -14.39
N GLN A 161 -1.93 4.48 -13.85
CA GLN A 161 -3.17 5.24 -13.61
C GLN A 161 -3.99 5.55 -14.87
N ASP A 162 -3.35 5.55 -16.04
CA ASP A 162 -3.98 5.84 -17.33
C ASP A 162 -4.34 4.57 -18.13
N VAL A 163 -4.28 3.40 -17.48
CA VAL A 163 -4.69 2.11 -18.05
C VAL A 163 -6.07 1.73 -17.51
N ALA A 164 -7.03 1.57 -18.39
CA ALA A 164 -8.35 1.06 -18.08
C ALA A 164 -8.36 -0.47 -18.11
N VAL A 165 -8.97 -1.09 -17.10
CA VAL A 165 -9.09 -2.54 -17.02
C VAL A 165 -10.55 -2.92 -16.75
N GLU A 166 -11.05 -3.95 -17.43
CA GLU A 166 -12.42 -4.43 -17.31
C GLU A 166 -12.85 -4.66 -15.84
N GLY A 167 -13.92 -3.98 -15.42
CA GLY A 167 -14.49 -4.09 -14.07
C GLY A 167 -13.70 -3.41 -12.94
N PHE A 168 -12.54 -2.82 -13.24
CA PHE A 168 -11.82 -1.96 -12.31
C PHE A 168 -12.71 -0.80 -11.84
N CYS A 169 -12.63 -0.41 -10.56
CA CYS A 169 -13.41 0.69 -10.01
C CYS A 169 -14.94 0.53 -10.00
N MET A 170 -15.45 -0.64 -10.37
CA MET A 170 -16.88 -0.96 -10.31
C MET A 170 -17.14 -2.11 -9.35
N SER A 171 -16.41 -3.21 -9.52
CA SER A 171 -16.60 -4.42 -8.71
C SER A 171 -15.31 -4.88 -8.03
N ARG A 172 -14.16 -4.28 -8.37
CA ARG A 172 -12.84 -4.75 -7.92
C ARG A 172 -11.77 -3.66 -8.02
N CYS A 173 -10.77 -3.76 -7.16
CA CYS A 173 -9.53 -2.97 -7.21
C CYS A 173 -8.32 -3.78 -7.73
N GLY A 174 -8.50 -5.09 -7.82
CA GLY A 174 -7.52 -6.05 -8.31
C GLY A 174 -8.16 -7.43 -8.47
N LEU A 175 -7.35 -8.42 -8.82
CA LEU A 175 -7.75 -9.82 -8.88
C LEU A 175 -6.56 -10.73 -8.58
N HIS A 176 -6.84 -11.98 -8.24
CA HIS A 176 -5.84 -13.04 -8.19
C HIS A 176 -6.31 -14.26 -8.98
N GLY A 177 -5.35 -15.06 -9.43
CA GLY A 177 -5.60 -16.29 -10.16
C GLY A 177 -4.39 -17.23 -10.11
N SER A 178 -4.46 -18.32 -10.86
CA SER A 178 -3.34 -19.25 -11.00
C SER A 178 -3.26 -19.79 -12.43
N ASP A 179 -2.06 -20.13 -12.87
CA ASP A 179 -1.83 -20.91 -14.10
C ASP A 179 -1.40 -22.33 -13.72
N PRO A 180 -2.28 -23.34 -13.88
CA PRO A 180 -1.96 -24.73 -13.57
C PRO A 180 -0.80 -25.30 -14.41
N ARG A 181 -0.54 -24.75 -15.60
CA ARG A 181 0.52 -25.25 -16.50
C ARG A 181 1.89 -24.89 -15.97
N THR A 182 2.05 -23.72 -15.37
CA THR A 182 3.31 -23.27 -14.76
C THR A 182 3.36 -23.59 -13.26
N GLY A 183 2.21 -23.88 -12.65
CA GLY A 183 2.08 -24.04 -11.20
C GLY A 183 2.36 -22.73 -10.46
N SER A 184 2.04 -21.59 -11.09
CA SER A 184 2.28 -20.25 -10.54
C SER A 184 0.96 -19.59 -10.19
N ALA A 185 0.96 -18.75 -9.15
CA ALA A 185 -0.14 -17.84 -8.89
C ALA A 185 0.13 -16.48 -9.54
N TYR A 186 -0.90 -15.67 -9.70
CA TYR A 186 -0.72 -14.28 -10.08
C TYR A 186 -1.73 -13.36 -9.40
N VAL A 187 -1.34 -12.10 -9.26
CA VAL A 187 -2.16 -11.02 -8.75
C VAL A 187 -2.04 -9.85 -9.69
N TRP A 188 -3.16 -9.19 -9.97
CA TRP A 188 -3.19 -7.88 -10.60
C TRP A 188 -3.79 -6.87 -9.66
N VAL A 189 -3.26 -5.65 -9.69
CA VAL A 189 -3.80 -4.50 -8.99
C VAL A 189 -3.80 -3.30 -9.93
N GLY A 190 -4.92 -2.58 -9.94
CA GLY A 190 -5.08 -1.37 -10.71
C GLY A 190 -4.73 -0.12 -9.90
N ASN A 191 -4.13 0.87 -10.56
CA ASN A 191 -3.90 2.18 -9.96
C ASN A 191 -5.19 3.01 -9.99
N SER A 192 -5.69 3.37 -8.80
CA SER A 192 -6.99 4.03 -8.62
C SER A 192 -6.95 5.56 -8.68
N ALA A 193 -5.77 6.18 -8.81
CA ALA A 193 -5.54 7.63 -8.68
C ALA A 193 -6.57 8.49 -9.43
N THR A 194 -6.85 8.10 -10.67
CA THR A 194 -7.62 8.88 -11.65
C THR A 194 -9.04 8.34 -11.82
N GLN A 195 -9.26 7.03 -11.61
CA GLN A 195 -10.52 6.37 -11.95
C GLN A 195 -11.48 6.25 -10.76
N CYS A 196 -10.98 5.92 -9.57
CA CYS A 196 -11.83 5.74 -8.38
C CYS A 196 -11.06 5.86 -7.05
N PRO A 197 -10.40 7.00 -6.78
CA PRO A 197 -9.64 7.19 -5.56
C PRO A 197 -10.49 6.87 -4.32
N GLY A 198 -11.73 7.39 -4.27
CA GLY A 198 -12.68 7.19 -3.16
C GLY A 198 -13.22 5.77 -2.95
N GLN A 199 -12.88 4.78 -3.79
CA GLN A 199 -13.28 3.38 -3.60
C GLN A 199 -12.09 2.48 -3.28
N CYS A 200 -11.06 2.53 -4.11
CA CYS A 200 -9.92 1.61 -4.01
C CYS A 200 -8.78 2.13 -3.13
N ALA A 201 -8.74 3.44 -2.84
CA ALA A 201 -7.79 4.03 -1.90
C ALA A 201 -8.47 4.47 -0.57
N TRP A 202 -9.57 3.83 -0.20
CA TRP A 202 -10.14 3.92 1.16
C TRP A 202 -9.13 3.32 2.17
N PRO A 203 -8.87 3.93 3.34
CA PRO A 203 -9.46 5.14 3.93
C PRO A 203 -8.64 6.44 3.68
N PHE A 204 -7.72 6.43 2.71
CA PHE A 204 -6.78 7.53 2.45
C PHE A 204 -7.32 8.60 1.50
N THR A 205 -8.56 8.43 1.05
CA THR A 205 -9.32 9.34 0.17
C THR A 205 -10.68 9.62 0.76
N SER A 206 -11.24 10.80 0.54
CA SER A 206 -12.58 11.08 1.02
C SER A 206 -13.62 10.31 0.21
N HIS A 207 -14.56 9.66 0.90
CA HIS A 207 -15.68 8.95 0.27
C HIS A 207 -16.87 9.86 0.07
N LEU A 208 -17.85 9.36 -0.69
CA LEU A 208 -19.20 9.90 -0.85
C LEU A 208 -20.05 9.92 0.45
N ARG A 209 -19.47 9.70 1.65
CA ARG A 209 -20.19 9.79 2.95
C ARG A 209 -19.50 10.77 3.91
N PRO A 210 -20.27 11.56 4.69
CA PRO A 210 -19.79 12.85 5.21
C PRO A 210 -19.10 12.79 6.57
N THR A 211 -18.69 11.62 7.08
CA THR A 211 -18.46 11.51 8.53
C THR A 211 -17.01 11.70 8.99
N ASP A 212 -15.99 11.41 8.18
CA ASP A 212 -14.59 11.54 8.62
C ASP A 212 -13.65 12.06 7.52
N PRO A 213 -12.69 12.96 7.85
CA PRO A 213 -11.66 13.39 6.91
C PRO A 213 -10.74 12.21 6.54
N PRO A 214 -10.24 12.17 5.30
CA PRO A 214 -9.38 11.08 4.85
C PRO A 214 -8.10 10.98 5.68
N LEU A 215 -7.65 9.74 5.90
CA LEU A 215 -6.37 9.49 6.56
C LEU A 215 -5.22 9.88 5.64
N THR A 216 -4.09 10.29 6.23
CA THR A 216 -2.87 10.51 5.44
C THR A 216 -2.21 9.18 5.14
N ALA A 217 -2.01 8.90 3.85
CA ALA A 217 -1.22 7.78 3.37
C ALA A 217 0.19 7.79 4.02
N PRO A 218 0.65 6.70 4.65
CA PRO A 218 1.97 6.68 5.31
C PRO A 218 3.14 6.99 4.38
N ASN A 219 2.99 6.65 3.09
CA ASN A 219 3.98 6.90 2.04
C ASN A 219 3.75 8.26 1.32
N GLY A 220 2.71 9.02 1.67
CA GLY A 220 2.34 10.28 1.03
C GLY A 220 1.73 10.16 -0.37
N ASP A 221 1.58 8.95 -0.93
CA ASP A 221 0.96 8.70 -2.24
C ASP A 221 -0.28 7.82 -2.08
N VAL A 222 -1.43 8.49 -2.09
CA VAL A 222 -2.78 7.95 -1.92
C VAL A 222 -3.16 6.91 -2.98
N ALA A 223 -2.63 7.01 -4.20
CA ALA A 223 -2.92 6.05 -5.26
C ALA A 223 -2.12 4.77 -5.09
N SER A 224 -0.92 4.90 -4.52
CA SER A 224 -0.06 3.79 -4.14
C SER A 224 -0.29 3.31 -2.70
N THR A 225 -1.40 3.65 -2.06
CA THR A 225 -1.85 3.01 -0.81
C THR A 225 -3.04 2.05 -1.01
N ALA A 226 -3.53 1.95 -2.24
CA ALA A 226 -4.47 0.94 -2.68
C ALA A 226 -3.73 -0.37 -3.01
N TRP A 227 -3.10 -1.00 -2.00
CA TRP A 227 -2.42 -2.30 -2.11
C TRP A 227 -2.88 -3.23 -1.00
#